data_AF-A0A7K0C9S1-F1
#
_entry.id   AF-A0A7K0C9S1-F1
#
_cell.length_a   1.000
_cell.length_b   1.000
_cell.length_c   1.000
_cell.angle_alpha   90.00
_cell.angle_beta   90.00
_cell.angle_gamma   90.00
#
_symmetry.space_group_name_H-M   'P 1'
#
loop_
_entity.id
_entity.type
_entity.pdbx_description
1 polymer ?
#
loop_
_entity_poly.entity_id
_entity_poly.type
_entity_poly.pdbx_seq_one_letter_code
_entity_poly.pdbx_strand_id
1 'polypeptide(L)'
;MMFARTLTRRLTGRRTRPTVQAPDVWTSLDAVQRADHTGTAVYLAHGPAGPLCQDQGPGRHLLIVGPSGSGRTGLARLVTAQHLAADRRVLLCDLAGDYRPDHQWARTLPGLDYRAGIESIHEALTDTALIMDARGSRVVVIEDLDSVLVHSRYHWQATRDARDPVTDPLPLALVSLLYGPRTGPAVVATGTGRGLPTRAVDQFGTRVLTPGYGAAMWRALVPHLDPAPAPATLGQLYIARYGPHGQDVQRAITPHVSPEAARAIACGHLAPPAREES
;
A
#
# COMPACT_ATOMS: atom_id res chain seq x y z
N MET A 1 -63.76 26.02 -7.58
CA MET A 1 -62.62 25.13 -7.87
C MET A 1 -61.45 26.00 -8.30
N MET A 2 -60.61 26.44 -7.37
CA MET A 2 -59.40 25.79 -6.83
C MET A 2 -58.15 26.08 -7.69
N PHE A 3 -57.25 26.85 -7.07
CA PHE A 3 -56.00 27.42 -7.56
C PHE A 3 -54.99 26.36 -8.06
N ALA A 4 -54.25 26.68 -9.12
CA ALA A 4 -52.94 26.06 -9.39
C ALA A 4 -51.86 27.16 -9.36
N ARG A 5 -51.12 27.21 -8.25
CA ARG A 5 -49.96 28.08 -8.04
C ARG A 5 -48.75 27.55 -8.80
N THR A 6 -48.08 28.47 -9.48
CA THR A 6 -46.75 28.38 -10.07
C THR A 6 -45.70 28.00 -9.02
N LEU A 7 -44.85 27.01 -9.31
CA LEU A 7 -43.69 26.65 -8.49
C LEU A 7 -42.45 26.53 -9.39
N THR A 8 -41.88 27.67 -9.72
CA THR A 8 -40.56 27.79 -10.37
C THR A 8 -39.50 27.52 -9.31
N ARG A 9 -39.07 26.25 -9.18
CA ARG A 9 -37.99 25.89 -8.26
C ARG A 9 -36.65 26.28 -8.90
N ARG A 10 -36.13 27.45 -8.50
CA ARG A 10 -34.74 27.86 -8.77
C ARG A 10 -33.80 26.81 -8.15
N LEU A 11 -33.05 26.11 -8.99
CA LEU A 11 -31.91 25.29 -8.59
C LEU A 11 -30.77 26.23 -8.16
N THR A 12 -30.77 26.62 -6.89
CA THR A 12 -29.68 27.38 -6.29
C THR A 12 -28.48 26.47 -6.03
N GLY A 13 -27.36 26.81 -6.66
CA GLY A 13 -26.01 26.61 -6.16
C GLY A 13 -25.57 25.17 -5.86
N ARG A 14 -24.95 24.51 -6.84
CA ARG A 14 -23.89 23.52 -6.54
C ARG A 14 -22.81 24.27 -5.75
N ARG A 15 -22.80 24.13 -4.43
CA ARG A 15 -21.61 24.39 -3.61
C ARG A 15 -20.55 23.39 -4.06
N THR A 16 -19.65 23.81 -4.94
CA THR A 16 -18.37 23.14 -5.12
C THR A 16 -17.68 23.19 -3.76
N ARG A 17 -17.64 22.04 -3.05
CA ARG A 17 -16.74 21.93 -1.90
C ARG A 17 -15.34 22.21 -2.43
N PRO A 18 -14.54 23.07 -1.79
CA PRO A 18 -13.14 23.23 -2.17
C PRO A 18 -12.52 21.85 -2.09
N THR A 19 -12.13 21.33 -3.25
CA THR A 19 -11.38 20.09 -3.32
C THR A 19 -10.00 20.51 -2.87
N VAL A 20 -9.63 20.22 -1.63
CA VAL A 20 -8.26 20.42 -1.18
C VAL A 20 -7.41 19.57 -2.12
N GLN A 21 -6.72 20.21 -3.06
CA GLN A 21 -5.76 19.55 -3.91
C GLN A 21 -4.50 19.40 -3.08
N ALA A 22 -4.01 18.16 -2.93
CA ALA A 22 -2.66 17.97 -2.43
C ALA A 22 -1.67 18.65 -3.39
N PRO A 23 -0.50 19.08 -2.89
CA PRO A 23 0.64 19.31 -3.75
C PRO A 23 0.86 18.08 -4.64
N ASP A 24 1.43 18.30 -5.82
CA ASP A 24 1.85 17.18 -6.65
C ASP A 24 2.87 16.30 -5.91
N VAL A 25 3.02 15.06 -6.37
CA VAL A 25 3.87 14.07 -5.71
C VAL A 25 5.33 14.52 -5.63
N TRP A 26 5.82 15.28 -6.61
CA TRP A 26 7.21 15.73 -6.69
C TRP A 26 7.51 16.77 -5.63
N THR A 27 6.63 17.77 -5.48
CA THR A 27 6.73 18.78 -4.42
C THR A 27 6.77 18.12 -3.03
N SER A 28 5.97 17.08 -2.81
CA SER A 28 5.96 16.38 -1.53
C SER A 28 7.20 15.51 -1.31
N LEU A 29 7.69 14.83 -2.35
CA LEU A 29 8.90 14.01 -2.28
C LEU A 29 10.15 14.86 -2.03
N ASP A 30 10.31 15.97 -2.74
CA ASP A 30 11.41 16.92 -2.52
C ASP A 30 11.39 17.47 -1.09
N ALA A 31 10.22 17.85 -0.58
CA ALA A 31 10.08 18.29 0.81
C ALA A 31 10.48 17.19 1.82
N VAL A 32 10.07 15.94 1.58
CA VAL A 32 10.43 14.81 2.45
C VAL A 32 11.92 14.53 2.41
N GLN A 33 12.54 14.52 1.23
CA GLN A 33 13.98 14.26 1.11
C GLN A 33 14.83 15.36 1.72
N ARG A 34 14.43 16.63 1.59
CA ARG A 34 15.11 17.74 2.26
C ARG A 34 15.00 17.66 3.78
N ALA A 35 13.90 17.10 4.30
CA ALA A 35 13.69 16.92 5.73
C ALA A 35 14.35 15.64 6.27
N ASP A 36 14.51 14.61 5.44
CA ASP A 36 15.02 13.30 5.86
C ASP A 36 16.54 13.18 5.76
N HIS A 37 17.19 13.47 6.87
CA HIS A 37 18.64 13.34 7.05
C HIS A 37 19.12 11.88 7.19
N THR A 38 18.19 10.92 7.29
CA THR A 38 18.51 9.49 7.44
C THR A 38 18.38 8.71 6.14
N GLY A 39 17.69 9.23 5.13
CA GLY A 39 17.41 8.54 3.87
C GLY A 39 16.50 7.31 4.04
N THR A 40 15.67 7.29 5.08
CA THR A 40 14.81 6.16 5.43
C THR A 40 13.32 6.47 5.31
N ALA A 41 12.92 7.74 5.30
CA ALA A 41 11.53 8.14 5.24
C ALA A 41 10.88 7.73 3.91
N VAL A 42 9.69 7.11 4.01
CA VAL A 42 8.87 6.76 2.85
C VAL A 42 7.63 7.64 2.87
N TYR A 43 7.51 8.55 1.93
CA TYR A 43 6.33 9.40 1.75
C TYR A 43 5.10 8.55 1.38
N LEU A 44 3.98 8.82 2.06
CA LEU A 44 2.70 8.12 1.85
C LEU A 44 1.62 9.06 1.30
N ALA A 45 1.41 10.21 1.94
CA ALA A 45 0.29 11.09 1.65
C ALA A 45 0.50 12.51 2.17
N HIS A 46 -0.32 13.46 1.73
CA HIS A 46 -0.28 14.83 2.25
C HIS A 46 -1.36 15.05 3.31
N GLY A 47 -0.95 15.32 4.55
CA GLY A 47 -1.83 15.63 5.67
C GLY A 47 -2.00 17.15 5.87
N PRO A 48 -2.83 17.57 6.84
CA PRO A 48 -3.07 19.00 7.11
C PRO A 48 -1.82 19.77 7.55
N ALA A 49 -0.88 19.08 8.21
CA ALA A 49 0.38 19.65 8.69
C ALA A 49 1.56 19.44 7.72
N GLY A 50 1.32 18.84 6.55
CA GLY A 50 2.36 18.55 5.56
C GLY A 50 2.50 17.06 5.20
N PRO A 51 3.63 16.66 4.60
CA PRO A 51 3.87 15.29 4.17
C PRO A 51 3.82 14.29 5.33
N LEU A 52 3.10 13.18 5.11
CA LEU A 52 3.02 12.06 6.03
C LEU A 52 3.88 10.92 5.50
N CYS A 53 4.82 10.48 6.33
CA CYS A 53 5.74 9.40 5.98
C CYS A 53 5.50 8.14 6.83
N GLN A 54 5.94 7.00 6.34
CA GLN A 54 6.04 5.77 7.12
C GLN A 54 7.30 5.81 8.00
N ASP A 55 7.15 5.42 9.26
CA ASP A 55 8.28 5.15 10.15
C ASP A 55 8.92 3.79 9.79
N GLN A 56 10.25 3.75 9.66
CA GLN A 56 11.02 2.53 9.36
C GLN A 56 11.45 1.77 10.62
N GLY A 57 11.08 2.23 11.82
CA GLY A 57 11.31 1.56 13.09
C GLY A 57 10.37 0.37 13.34
N PRO A 58 9.82 0.19 14.56
CA PRO A 58 8.89 -0.90 14.88
C PRO A 58 7.64 -0.96 13.99
N GLY A 59 7.32 0.12 13.27
CA GLY A 59 6.18 0.24 12.34
C GLY A 59 6.52 0.04 10.85
N ARG A 60 7.64 -0.62 10.54
CA ARG A 60 8.15 -0.84 9.16
C ARG A 60 7.21 -1.63 8.23
N HIS A 61 6.25 -2.37 8.78
CA HIS A 61 5.27 -3.09 7.96
C HIS A 61 4.10 -2.16 7.64
N LEU A 62 3.76 -2.07 6.35
CA LEU A 62 2.72 -1.21 5.80
C LEU A 62 1.60 -2.07 5.20
N LEU A 63 0.37 -1.84 5.64
CA LEU A 63 -0.83 -2.42 5.05
C LEU A 63 -1.65 -1.34 4.36
N ILE A 64 -1.94 -1.48 3.06
CA ILE A 64 -2.74 -0.54 2.27
C ILE A 64 -4.04 -1.23 1.87
N VAL A 65 -5.13 -0.88 2.53
CA VAL A 65 -6.44 -1.50 2.32
C VAL A 65 -7.38 -0.61 1.54
N GLY A 66 -8.17 -1.23 0.66
CA GLY A 66 -9.10 -0.56 -0.23
C GLY A 66 -9.89 -1.49 -1.14
N PRO A 67 -11.11 -1.12 -1.55
CA PRO A 67 -11.74 -1.74 -2.71
C PRO A 67 -10.96 -1.42 -3.99
N SER A 68 -11.30 -2.07 -5.10
CA SER A 68 -10.74 -1.75 -6.42
C SER A 68 -10.99 -0.28 -6.80
N GLY A 69 -10.03 0.35 -7.46
CA GLY A 69 -10.12 1.77 -7.88
C GLY A 69 -9.94 2.79 -6.74
N SER A 70 -9.65 2.35 -5.52
CA SER A 70 -9.45 3.24 -4.35
C SER A 70 -8.08 3.92 -4.29
N GLY A 71 -7.13 3.52 -5.15
CA GLY A 71 -5.77 4.05 -5.20
C GLY A 71 -4.70 3.21 -4.48
N ARG A 72 -5.04 2.03 -3.93
CA ARG A 72 -4.09 1.11 -3.29
C ARG A 72 -2.82 0.89 -4.11
N THR A 73 -2.99 0.47 -5.36
CA THR A 73 -1.93 0.16 -6.30
C THR A 73 -1.05 1.38 -6.58
N GLY A 74 -1.65 2.58 -6.66
CA GLY A 74 -0.92 3.83 -6.82
C GLY A 74 0.00 4.13 -5.63
N LEU A 75 -0.46 3.85 -4.41
CA LEU A 75 0.35 4.00 -3.20
C LEU A 75 1.43 2.92 -3.10
N ALA A 76 1.13 1.65 -3.37
CA ALA A 76 2.13 0.59 -3.39
C ALA A 76 3.22 0.86 -4.43
N ARG A 77 2.83 1.40 -5.59
CA ARG A 77 3.73 1.84 -6.65
C ARG A 77 4.66 2.96 -6.16
N LEU A 78 4.11 3.98 -5.49
CA LEU A 78 4.90 5.08 -4.90
C LEU A 78 5.90 4.58 -3.84
N VAL A 79 5.46 3.70 -2.94
CA VAL A 79 6.31 3.13 -1.88
C VAL A 79 7.42 2.28 -2.49
N THR A 80 7.09 1.43 -3.47
CA THR A 80 8.06 0.61 -4.22
C THR A 80 9.12 1.48 -4.88
N ALA A 81 8.70 2.54 -5.58
CA ALA A 81 9.60 3.45 -6.26
C ALA A 81 10.58 4.13 -5.30
N GLN A 82 10.10 4.60 -4.14
CA GLN A 82 10.96 5.23 -3.13
C GLN A 82 11.98 4.25 -2.54
N HIS A 83 11.60 2.99 -2.32
CA HIS A 83 12.56 1.99 -1.86
C HIS A 83 13.64 1.68 -2.89
N LEU A 84 13.28 1.58 -4.17
CA LEU A 84 14.25 1.41 -5.25
C LEU A 84 15.18 2.62 -5.37
N ALA A 85 14.64 3.85 -5.24
CA ALA A 85 15.43 5.09 -5.26
C ALA A 85 16.43 5.19 -4.09
N ALA A 86 16.13 4.53 -2.97
CA ALA A 86 17.01 4.41 -1.81
C ALA A 86 17.95 3.20 -1.89
N ASP A 87 18.18 2.66 -3.09
CA ASP A 87 19.02 1.48 -3.38
C ASP A 87 18.66 0.22 -2.57
N ARG A 88 17.40 0.11 -2.11
CA ARG A 88 16.93 -1.10 -1.41
C ARG A 88 16.60 -2.20 -2.39
N ARG A 89 16.87 -3.45 -1.97
CA ARG A 89 16.43 -4.63 -2.72
C ARG A 89 14.94 -4.84 -2.50
N VAL A 90 14.17 -4.93 -3.57
CA VAL A 90 12.71 -5.10 -3.47
C VAL A 90 12.30 -6.43 -4.10
N LEU A 91 11.59 -7.27 -3.35
CA LEU A 91 10.82 -8.38 -3.90
C LEU A 91 9.39 -7.87 -4.13
N LEU A 92 8.93 -7.82 -5.38
CA LEU A 92 7.60 -7.37 -5.76
C LEU A 92 6.77 -8.54 -6.29
N CYS A 93 5.76 -8.93 -5.51
CA CYS A 93 4.78 -9.95 -5.83
C CYS A 93 3.53 -9.27 -6.42
N ASP A 94 3.32 -9.42 -7.72
CA ASP A 94 2.30 -8.75 -8.53
C ASP A 94 1.49 -9.80 -9.29
N LEU A 95 0.62 -10.50 -8.56
CA LEU A 95 -0.09 -11.68 -9.07
C LEU A 95 -0.90 -11.33 -10.33
N ALA A 96 -0.40 -11.80 -11.46
CA ALA A 96 -1.08 -11.73 -12.74
C ALA A 96 -2.04 -12.91 -12.83
N GLY A 97 -3.31 -12.70 -12.45
CA GLY A 97 -4.39 -13.60 -12.80
C GLY A 97 -4.75 -13.48 -14.29
N ASP A 98 -6.04 -13.42 -14.61
CA ASP A 98 -6.52 -13.16 -15.99
C ASP A 98 -6.31 -11.71 -16.45
N TYR A 99 -5.75 -10.85 -15.60
CA TYR A 99 -5.56 -9.42 -15.83
C TYR A 99 -4.09 -9.07 -16.04
N ARG A 100 -3.84 -7.90 -16.63
CA ARG A 100 -2.48 -7.37 -16.72
C ARG A 100 -1.97 -7.06 -15.31
N PRO A 101 -0.74 -7.48 -14.96
CA PRO A 101 -0.12 -7.11 -13.69
C PRO A 101 -0.01 -5.59 -13.53
N ASP A 102 -0.17 -5.11 -12.30
CA ASP A 102 -0.29 -3.69 -11.96
C ASP A 102 1.05 -2.96 -11.88
N HIS A 103 2.14 -3.73 -11.76
CA HIS A 103 3.50 -3.23 -11.54
C HIS A 103 4.50 -3.55 -12.66
N GLN A 104 4.01 -3.81 -13.89
CA GLN A 104 4.88 -4.05 -15.05
C GLN A 104 5.92 -2.94 -15.30
N TRP A 105 5.63 -1.69 -14.87
CA TRP A 105 6.52 -0.54 -14.96
C TRP A 105 7.90 -0.76 -14.32
N ALA A 106 7.97 -1.64 -13.32
CA ALA A 106 9.15 -1.86 -12.51
C ALA A 106 10.05 -2.98 -13.04
N ARG A 107 9.55 -3.86 -13.93
CA ARG A 107 10.15 -5.16 -14.29
C ARG A 107 11.63 -5.14 -14.72
N THR A 108 12.11 -4.00 -15.22
CA THR A 108 13.50 -3.83 -15.71
C THR A 108 14.36 -2.94 -14.82
N LEU A 109 13.87 -2.55 -13.64
CA LEU A 109 14.61 -1.69 -12.73
C LEU A 109 15.66 -2.48 -11.95
N PRO A 110 16.87 -1.93 -11.77
CA PRO A 110 17.88 -2.53 -10.91
C PRO A 110 17.38 -2.61 -9.47
N GLY A 111 17.83 -3.63 -8.73
CA GLY A 111 17.42 -3.83 -7.33
C GLY A 111 16.07 -4.52 -7.14
N LEU A 112 15.28 -4.71 -8.20
CA LEU A 112 13.99 -5.38 -8.15
C LEU A 112 14.07 -6.87 -8.51
N ASP A 113 13.42 -7.70 -7.69
CA ASP A 113 13.04 -9.07 -7.98
C ASP A 113 11.52 -9.12 -8.21
N TYR A 114 11.10 -9.24 -9.46
CA TYR A 114 9.69 -9.14 -9.87
C TYR A 114 9.08 -10.52 -10.09
N ARG A 115 7.98 -10.83 -9.39
CA ARG A 115 7.27 -12.11 -9.44
C ARG A 115 5.79 -11.88 -9.72
N ALA A 116 5.27 -12.51 -10.77
CA ALA A 116 3.89 -12.33 -11.20
C ALA A 116 3.07 -13.63 -11.27
N GLY A 117 3.71 -14.79 -11.33
CA GLY A 117 3.04 -16.10 -11.29
C GLY A 117 2.94 -16.61 -9.85
N ILE A 118 1.83 -17.27 -9.51
CA ILE A 118 1.61 -17.76 -8.14
C ILE A 118 2.71 -18.70 -7.64
N GLU A 119 3.21 -19.60 -8.49
CA GLU A 119 4.34 -20.49 -8.18
C GLU A 119 5.59 -19.69 -7.79
N SER A 120 5.98 -18.74 -8.66
CA SER A 120 7.14 -17.88 -8.42
C SER A 120 7.01 -16.95 -7.21
N ILE A 121 5.77 -16.57 -6.87
CA ILE A 121 5.47 -15.76 -5.68
C ILE A 121 5.54 -16.65 -4.43
N HIS A 122 4.99 -17.85 -4.49
CA HIS A 122 4.98 -18.83 -3.41
C HIS A 122 6.41 -19.19 -2.99
N GLU A 123 7.22 -19.62 -3.96
CA GLU A 123 8.64 -19.96 -3.75
C GLU A 123 9.40 -18.75 -3.19
N ALA A 124 9.31 -17.58 -3.83
CA ALA A 124 10.06 -16.41 -3.39
C ALA A 124 9.70 -15.95 -1.96
N LEU A 125 8.42 -16.00 -1.57
CA LEU A 125 7.98 -15.60 -0.23
C LEU A 125 8.37 -16.63 0.84
N THR A 126 8.25 -17.93 0.53
CA THR A 126 8.66 -19.00 1.44
C THR A 126 10.18 -19.01 1.64
N ASP A 127 10.97 -18.87 0.58
CA ASP A 127 12.42 -18.74 0.66
C ASP A 127 12.86 -17.48 1.42
N THR A 128 12.22 -16.34 1.14
CA THR A 128 12.54 -15.09 1.87
C THR A 128 12.25 -15.24 3.36
N ALA A 129 11.18 -15.96 3.72
CA ALA A 129 10.84 -16.23 5.12
C ALA A 129 11.81 -17.21 5.80
N LEU A 130 12.40 -18.14 5.05
CA LEU A 130 13.38 -19.10 5.59
C LEU A 130 14.75 -18.48 5.82
N ILE A 131 15.24 -17.71 4.84
CA ILE A 131 16.59 -17.14 4.90
C ILE A 131 16.62 -15.99 5.92
N MET A 132 15.51 -15.25 6.08
CA MET A 132 15.38 -14.05 6.92
C MET A 132 16.62 -13.15 6.86
N ASP A 133 17.20 -13.00 5.65
CA ASP A 133 18.54 -12.43 5.52
C ASP A 133 18.59 -11.04 6.16
N ALA A 134 19.45 -10.89 7.17
CA ALA A 134 19.73 -9.61 7.81
C ALA A 134 20.71 -8.77 6.98
N ARG A 135 21.28 -9.32 5.90
CA ARG A 135 22.29 -8.67 5.07
C ARG A 135 21.65 -8.04 3.83
N GLY A 136 21.10 -6.85 4.05
CA GLY A 136 20.58 -5.97 3.01
C GLY A 136 19.14 -5.60 3.30
N SER A 137 18.85 -4.30 3.37
CA SER A 137 17.51 -3.74 3.60
C SER A 137 16.54 -4.20 2.49
N ARG A 138 15.97 -5.41 2.63
CA ARG A 138 15.04 -5.98 1.67
C ARG A 138 13.62 -5.53 2.01
N VAL A 139 12.86 -5.17 0.99
CA VAL A 139 11.44 -4.84 1.12
C VAL A 139 10.66 -5.87 0.32
N VAL A 140 9.66 -6.48 0.95
CA VAL A 140 8.71 -7.38 0.30
C VAL A 140 7.44 -6.59 0.05
N VAL A 141 7.09 -6.40 -1.21
CA VAL A 141 5.86 -5.73 -1.64
C VAL A 141 4.93 -6.79 -2.21
N ILE A 142 3.74 -6.92 -1.64
CA ILE A 142 2.72 -7.88 -2.05
C ILE A 142 1.49 -7.12 -2.50
N GLU A 143 1.27 -7.07 -3.82
CA GLU A 143 0.03 -6.54 -4.37
C GLU A 143 -1.09 -7.57 -4.21
N ASP A 144 -2.21 -7.08 -3.69
CA ASP A 144 -3.44 -7.85 -3.48
C ASP A 144 -3.23 -9.16 -2.69
N LEU A 145 -2.66 -9.03 -1.48
CA LEU A 145 -2.31 -10.11 -0.57
C LEU A 145 -3.46 -11.11 -0.35
N ASP A 146 -4.70 -10.66 -0.26
CA ASP A 146 -5.87 -11.55 -0.11
C ASP A 146 -5.96 -12.54 -1.29
N SER A 147 -5.76 -12.06 -2.52
CA SER A 147 -5.76 -12.88 -3.72
C SER A 147 -4.54 -13.81 -3.77
N VAL A 148 -3.36 -13.33 -3.36
CA VAL A 148 -2.15 -14.16 -3.26
C VAL A 148 -2.38 -15.34 -2.32
N LEU A 149 -2.93 -15.11 -1.12
CA LEU A 149 -3.18 -16.19 -0.15
C LEU A 149 -4.20 -17.22 -0.67
N VAL A 150 -5.24 -16.77 -1.37
CA VAL A 150 -6.24 -17.67 -1.97
C VAL A 150 -5.61 -18.52 -3.09
N HIS A 151 -4.91 -17.89 -4.03
CA HIS A 151 -4.29 -18.61 -5.16
C HIS A 151 -3.17 -19.53 -4.69
N SER A 152 -2.42 -19.13 -3.67
CA SER A 152 -1.39 -19.94 -3.03
C SER A 152 -1.95 -21.27 -2.54
N ARG A 153 -3.08 -21.23 -1.84
CA ARG A 153 -3.74 -22.43 -1.34
C ARG A 153 -4.14 -23.37 -2.47
N TYR A 154 -4.72 -22.85 -3.55
CA TYR A 154 -5.11 -23.67 -4.70
C TYR A 154 -3.90 -24.25 -5.43
N HIS A 155 -2.86 -23.43 -5.63
CA HIS A 155 -1.61 -23.86 -6.22
C HIS A 155 -0.98 -24.99 -5.39
N TRP A 156 -0.88 -24.82 -4.07
CA TRP A 156 -0.33 -25.82 -3.16
C TRP A 156 -1.10 -27.14 -3.20
N GLN A 157 -2.43 -27.08 -3.18
CA GLN A 157 -3.28 -28.27 -3.28
C GLN A 157 -3.07 -29.04 -4.60
N ALA A 158 -2.78 -28.33 -5.69
CA ALA A 158 -2.61 -28.90 -7.01
C ALA A 158 -1.19 -29.45 -7.25
N THR A 159 -0.17 -28.88 -6.60
CA THR A 159 1.25 -29.13 -6.94
C THR A 159 2.03 -29.87 -5.86
N ARG A 160 1.55 -29.89 -4.60
CA ARG A 160 2.27 -30.56 -3.50
C ARG A 160 2.45 -32.05 -3.77
N ASP A 161 3.61 -32.57 -3.42
CA ASP A 161 3.89 -33.99 -3.39
C ASP A 161 3.37 -34.65 -2.10
N ALA A 162 3.41 -35.98 -2.06
CA ALA A 162 3.01 -36.76 -0.88
C ALA A 162 3.92 -36.51 0.34
N ARG A 163 5.14 -36.02 0.12
CA ARG A 163 6.12 -35.71 1.18
C ARG A 163 5.99 -34.28 1.72
N ASP A 164 5.31 -33.41 0.97
CA ASP A 164 5.12 -32.02 1.34
C ASP A 164 4.07 -31.87 2.44
N PRO A 165 4.11 -30.77 3.22
CA PRO A 165 3.11 -30.52 4.24
C PRO A 165 1.69 -30.46 3.64
N VAL A 166 0.73 -31.03 4.38
CA VAL A 166 -0.67 -31.06 3.94
C VAL A 166 -1.24 -29.64 3.79
N THR A 167 -0.79 -28.72 4.62
CA THR A 167 -1.20 -27.31 4.61
C THR A 167 -0.22 -26.45 3.82
N ASP A 168 -0.75 -25.47 3.09
CA ASP A 168 0.05 -24.47 2.40
C ASP A 168 1.00 -23.74 3.38
N PRO A 169 2.32 -23.71 3.11
CA PRO A 169 3.28 -23.04 3.97
C PRO A 169 3.25 -21.51 3.87
N LEU A 170 2.68 -20.92 2.81
CA LEU A 170 2.76 -19.47 2.59
C LEU A 170 2.17 -18.61 3.73
N PRO A 171 1.01 -18.94 4.34
CA PRO A 171 0.51 -18.19 5.49
C PRO A 171 1.49 -18.18 6.67
N LEU A 172 2.22 -19.28 6.91
CA LEU A 172 3.23 -19.37 7.98
C LEU A 172 4.49 -18.58 7.61
N ALA A 173 4.90 -18.61 6.35
CA ALA A 173 5.98 -17.77 5.84
C ALA A 173 5.67 -16.28 6.03
N LEU A 174 4.45 -15.83 5.72
CA LEU A 174 4.01 -14.46 5.95
C LEU A 174 4.05 -14.07 7.43
N VAL A 175 3.58 -14.94 8.33
CA VAL A 175 3.72 -14.73 9.78
C VAL A 175 5.20 -14.58 10.14
N SER A 176 6.08 -15.43 9.62
CA SER A 176 7.51 -15.35 9.91
C SER A 176 8.12 -14.02 9.42
N LEU A 177 7.74 -13.54 8.23
CA LEU A 177 8.18 -12.24 7.72
C LEU A 177 7.72 -11.06 8.59
N LEU A 178 6.46 -11.11 9.06
CA LEU A 178 5.86 -10.04 9.87
C LEU A 178 6.38 -10.03 11.31
N TYR A 179 6.61 -11.20 11.90
CA TYR A 179 7.11 -11.34 13.28
C TYR A 179 8.64 -11.46 13.36
N GLY A 180 9.32 -11.44 12.21
CA GLY A 180 10.77 -11.56 12.13
C GLY A 180 11.54 -10.47 12.86
N PRO A 181 12.86 -10.63 13.02
CA PRO A 181 13.69 -9.65 13.70
C PRO A 181 13.59 -8.27 13.01
N ARG A 182 13.80 -7.19 13.78
CA ARG A 182 13.77 -5.80 13.26
C ARG A 182 14.80 -5.50 12.16
N THR A 183 15.78 -6.38 11.99
CA THR A 183 16.77 -6.33 10.89
C THR A 183 16.34 -7.09 9.64
N GLY A 184 15.26 -7.87 9.72
CA GLY A 184 14.68 -8.59 8.58
C GLY A 184 13.90 -7.67 7.61
N PRO A 185 13.22 -8.24 6.62
CA PRO A 185 12.56 -7.45 5.58
C PRO A 185 11.38 -6.63 6.12
N ALA A 186 11.19 -5.44 5.53
CA ALA A 186 9.92 -4.71 5.67
C ALA A 186 8.89 -5.33 4.73
N VAL A 187 7.61 -5.36 5.15
CA VAL A 187 6.52 -5.93 4.35
C VAL A 187 5.53 -4.82 4.04
N VAL A 188 5.32 -4.56 2.75
CA VAL A 188 4.29 -3.67 2.22
C VAL A 188 3.25 -4.55 1.55
N ALA A 189 2.03 -4.57 2.05
CA ALA A 189 0.96 -5.37 1.47
C ALA A 189 -0.21 -4.49 1.07
N THR A 190 -0.81 -4.76 -0.08
CA THR A 190 -2.13 -4.21 -0.42
C THR A 190 -3.19 -5.30 -0.34
N GLY A 191 -4.44 -4.91 -0.15
CA GLY A 191 -5.54 -5.87 -0.18
C GLY A 191 -6.87 -5.23 0.12
N THR A 192 -7.91 -6.05 0.14
CA THR A 192 -9.21 -5.65 0.68
C THR A 192 -9.26 -5.71 2.20
N GLY A 193 -8.23 -6.30 2.84
CA GLY A 193 -8.17 -6.55 4.28
C GLY A 193 -9.08 -7.68 4.73
N ARG A 194 -9.67 -8.43 3.79
CA ARG A 194 -10.57 -9.55 4.07
C ARG A 194 -9.77 -10.85 4.05
N GLY A 195 -9.79 -11.58 5.16
CA GLY A 195 -9.12 -12.88 5.24
C GLY A 195 -7.72 -12.82 5.84
N LEU A 196 -7.19 -11.62 6.14
CA LEU A 196 -6.02 -11.48 6.99
C LEU A 196 -6.38 -11.87 8.44
N PRO A 197 -5.63 -12.79 9.08
CA PRO A 197 -5.80 -13.06 10.49
C PRO A 197 -5.59 -11.79 11.32
N THR A 198 -6.44 -11.53 12.32
CA THR A 198 -6.33 -10.34 13.19
C THR A 198 -4.92 -10.15 13.76
N ARG A 199 -4.27 -11.26 14.15
CA ARG A 199 -2.88 -11.25 14.66
C ARG A 199 -1.87 -10.76 13.62
N ALA A 200 -2.06 -11.08 12.34
CA ALA A 200 -1.19 -10.60 11.27
C ALA A 200 -1.40 -9.10 11.01
N VAL A 201 -2.66 -8.63 11.08
CA VAL A 201 -2.99 -7.20 10.98
C VAL A 201 -2.24 -6.39 12.06
N ASP A 202 -2.10 -6.93 13.27
CA ASP A 202 -1.38 -6.32 14.39
C ASP A 202 0.13 -6.11 14.16
N GLN A 203 0.74 -6.80 13.20
CA GLN A 203 2.14 -6.55 12.85
C GLN A 203 2.33 -5.39 11.87
N PHE A 204 1.27 -4.96 11.18
CA PHE A 204 1.30 -3.78 10.33
C PHE A 204 1.19 -2.52 11.19
N GLY A 205 2.36 -2.02 11.61
CA GLY A 205 2.45 -0.81 12.43
C GLY A 205 2.01 0.46 11.71
N THR A 206 1.95 0.45 10.38
CA THR A 206 1.27 1.49 9.59
C THR A 206 0.17 0.86 8.74
N ARG A 207 -1.05 1.38 8.82
CA ARG A 207 -2.21 0.95 8.04
C ARG A 207 -2.80 2.14 7.30
N VAL A 208 -2.92 2.02 5.98
CA VAL A 208 -3.51 3.05 5.12
C VAL A 208 -4.87 2.56 4.64
N LEU A 209 -5.92 3.28 5.03
CA LEU A 209 -7.30 2.99 4.69
C LEU A 209 -7.77 3.96 3.62
N THR A 210 -7.90 3.45 2.40
CA THR A 210 -8.39 4.19 1.23
C THR A 210 -9.93 4.28 1.23
N PRO A 211 -10.55 5.09 0.34
CA PRO A 211 -11.99 5.31 0.31
C PRO A 211 -12.81 4.05 0.04
N GLY A 212 -14.09 4.09 0.43
CA GLY A 212 -15.06 3.04 0.09
C GLY A 212 -15.29 1.98 1.16
N TYR A 213 -14.65 2.11 2.32
CA TYR A 213 -14.97 1.27 3.49
C TYR A 213 -15.97 1.91 4.45
N GLY A 214 -16.88 1.07 4.96
CA GLY A 214 -17.76 1.41 6.06
C GLY A 214 -17.17 1.11 7.44
N ALA A 215 -17.90 1.50 8.48
CA ALA A 215 -17.47 1.38 9.88
C ALA A 215 -17.08 -0.05 10.32
N ALA A 216 -17.67 -1.09 9.72
CA ALA A 216 -17.34 -2.48 10.05
C ALA A 216 -15.89 -2.84 9.68
N MET A 217 -15.45 -2.48 8.46
CA MET A 217 -14.05 -2.72 8.06
C MET A 217 -13.09 -1.85 8.86
N TRP A 218 -13.50 -0.61 9.17
CA TRP A 218 -12.73 0.25 10.06
C TRP A 218 -12.46 -0.42 11.41
N ARG A 219 -13.50 -0.94 12.08
CA ARG A 219 -13.34 -1.63 13.37
C ARG A 219 -12.51 -2.91 13.25
N ALA A 220 -12.57 -3.62 12.13
CA ALA A 220 -11.76 -4.82 11.93
C ALA A 220 -10.25 -4.48 11.82
N LEU A 221 -9.92 -3.37 11.16
CA LEU A 221 -8.55 -2.98 10.86
C LEU A 221 -7.96 -1.94 11.82
N VAL A 222 -8.80 -1.24 12.58
CA VAL A 222 -8.42 -0.19 13.55
C VAL A 222 -9.39 -0.27 14.77
N PRO A 223 -9.42 -1.40 15.51
CA PRO A 223 -10.46 -1.66 16.53
C PRO A 223 -10.48 -0.71 17.73
N HIS A 224 -9.38 -0.02 18.02
CA HIS A 224 -9.18 0.83 19.19
C HIS A 224 -9.59 2.29 18.94
N LEU A 225 -9.88 2.66 17.68
CA LEU A 225 -10.44 3.97 17.37
C LEU A 225 -11.96 3.88 17.20
N ASP A 226 -12.68 4.23 18.27
CA ASP A 226 -14.13 4.35 18.30
C ASP A 226 -14.54 5.76 18.78
N PRO A 227 -15.47 6.46 18.08
CA PRO A 227 -16.18 6.03 16.88
C PRO A 227 -15.29 5.98 15.63
N ALA A 228 -15.66 5.10 14.69
CA ALA A 228 -15.07 5.11 13.35
C ALA A 228 -15.23 6.50 12.70
N PRO A 229 -14.21 7.01 12.01
CA PRO A 229 -14.27 8.32 11.37
C PRO A 229 -15.25 8.30 10.20
N ALA A 230 -15.64 9.50 9.76
CA ALA A 230 -16.47 9.65 8.57
C ALA A 230 -15.80 9.00 7.34
N PRO A 231 -16.56 8.39 6.41
CA PRO A 231 -15.98 7.77 5.22
C PRO A 231 -15.13 8.75 4.40
N ALA A 232 -13.95 8.31 3.97
CA ALA A 232 -13.12 9.05 3.03
C ALA A 232 -13.80 9.12 1.65
N THR A 233 -13.69 10.27 0.98
CA THR A 233 -14.10 10.40 -0.44
C THR A 233 -12.92 10.06 -1.35
N LEU A 234 -13.18 9.85 -2.65
CA LEU A 234 -12.12 9.62 -3.64
C LEU A 234 -10.99 10.66 -3.50
N GLY A 235 -9.74 10.19 -3.54
CA GLY A 235 -8.55 11.03 -3.35
C GLY A 235 -8.14 11.24 -1.89
N GLN A 236 -8.94 10.80 -0.92
CA GLN A 236 -8.60 10.88 0.51
C GLN A 236 -8.29 9.51 1.08
N LEU A 237 -7.57 9.47 2.19
CA LEU A 237 -7.29 8.25 2.92
C LEU A 237 -7.13 8.55 4.40
N TYR A 238 -7.08 7.50 5.20
CA TYR A 238 -6.63 7.57 6.59
C TYR A 238 -5.33 6.79 6.75
N ILE A 239 -4.39 7.35 7.51
CA ILE A 239 -3.18 6.66 7.94
C ILE A 239 -3.32 6.42 9.44
N ALA A 240 -3.41 5.15 9.83
CA ALA A 240 -3.37 4.70 11.21
C ALA A 240 -1.96 4.18 11.54
N ARG A 241 -1.34 4.73 12.57
CA ARG A 241 -0.02 4.33 13.06
C ARG A 241 -0.11 3.74 14.45
N TYR A 242 0.72 2.72 14.67
CA TYR A 242 0.79 1.92 15.88
C TYR A 242 2.23 1.81 16.29
N GLY A 243 2.52 2.16 17.53
CA GLY A 243 3.87 2.03 18.04
C GLY A 243 4.00 2.34 19.52
N PRO A 244 5.23 2.28 20.04
CA PRO A 244 5.53 2.53 21.45
C PRO A 244 5.18 3.96 21.90
N HIS A 245 4.98 4.89 20.96
CA HIS A 245 4.64 6.29 21.23
C HIS A 245 3.14 6.59 21.16
N GLY A 246 2.30 5.54 21.02
CA GLY A 246 0.85 5.66 20.99
C GLY A 246 0.22 5.27 19.65
N GLN A 247 -1.08 5.50 19.56
CA GLN A 247 -1.90 5.24 18.38
C GLN A 247 -2.33 6.59 17.80
N ASP A 248 -2.15 6.78 16.51
CA ASP A 248 -2.51 8.02 15.81
C ASP A 248 -3.25 7.69 14.50
N VAL A 249 -4.28 8.47 14.18
CA VAL A 249 -5.03 8.36 12.93
C VAL A 249 -5.15 9.73 12.28
N GLN A 250 -4.56 9.87 11.10
CA GLN A 250 -4.57 11.10 10.34
C GLN A 250 -5.32 10.93 9.03
N ARG A 251 -6.20 11.88 8.72
CA ARG A 251 -6.80 11.99 7.38
C ARG A 251 -5.80 12.69 6.46
N ALA A 252 -5.64 12.17 5.25
CA ALA A 252 -4.71 12.71 4.28
C ALA A 252 -5.26 12.61 2.85
N ILE A 253 -4.53 13.19 1.91
CA ILE A 253 -4.83 13.16 0.48
C ILE A 253 -3.80 12.27 -0.20
N THR A 254 -4.31 11.32 -1.00
CA THR A 254 -3.48 10.37 -1.73
C THR A 254 -2.80 11.06 -2.91
N PRO A 255 -1.49 10.90 -3.10
CA PRO A 255 -0.84 11.35 -4.33
C PRO A 255 -1.29 10.46 -5.49
N HIS A 256 -1.50 11.07 -6.66
CA HIS A 256 -1.65 10.32 -7.89
C HIS A 256 -0.27 9.99 -8.46
N VAL A 257 0.02 8.70 -8.66
CA VAL A 257 1.31 8.24 -9.20
C VAL A 257 1.08 7.28 -10.35
N SER A 258 1.41 7.76 -11.56
CA SER A 258 1.37 6.94 -12.77
C SER A 258 2.55 5.96 -12.81
N PRO A 259 2.47 4.90 -13.63
CA PRO A 259 3.60 4.02 -13.95
C PRO A 259 4.89 4.76 -14.31
N GLU A 260 4.80 5.80 -15.15
CA GLU A 260 5.94 6.58 -15.64
C GLU A 260 6.54 7.44 -14.51
N ALA A 261 5.69 8.10 -13.72
CA ALA A 261 6.12 8.87 -12.56
C ALA A 261 6.85 7.98 -11.55
N ALA A 262 6.31 6.79 -11.28
CA ALA A 262 6.93 5.82 -10.36
C ALA A 262 8.29 5.34 -10.87
N ARG A 263 8.40 5.06 -12.16
CA ARG A 263 9.68 4.68 -12.76
C ARG A 263 10.71 5.80 -12.63
N ALA A 264 10.30 7.04 -12.88
CA ALA A 264 11.18 8.19 -12.71
C ALA A 264 11.61 8.39 -11.25
N ILE A 265 10.68 8.28 -10.28
CA ILE A 265 11.01 8.30 -8.85
C ILE A 265 12.03 7.21 -8.51
N ALA A 266 11.82 5.98 -8.99
CA ALA A 266 12.72 4.85 -8.74
C ALA A 266 14.14 5.05 -9.31
N CYS A 267 14.28 5.85 -10.37
CA CYS A 267 15.56 6.27 -10.92
C CYS A 267 16.18 7.49 -10.22
N GLY A 268 15.59 7.97 -9.11
CA GLY A 268 16.10 9.09 -8.33
C GLY A 268 15.67 10.47 -8.82
N HIS A 269 14.71 10.58 -9.73
CA HIS A 269 14.21 11.88 -10.17
C HIS A 269 13.31 12.51 -9.10
N LEU A 270 13.52 13.82 -8.83
CA LEU A 270 12.73 14.62 -7.89
C LEU A 270 11.79 15.62 -8.57
N ALA A 271 11.75 15.55 -9.89
CA ALA A 271 10.90 16.36 -10.75
C ALA A 271 10.33 15.45 -11.84
N PRO A 272 9.16 15.80 -12.41
CA PRO A 272 8.65 15.05 -13.55
C PRO A 272 9.67 15.10 -14.69
N PRO A 273 9.91 13.98 -15.40
CA PRO A 273 10.76 14.00 -16.58
C PRO A 273 10.18 14.99 -17.59
N ALA A 274 11.05 15.75 -18.26
CA ALA A 274 10.64 16.64 -19.33
C ALA A 274 9.82 15.81 -20.34
N ARG A 275 8.61 16.27 -20.68
CA ARG A 275 7.86 15.65 -21.76
C ARG A 275 8.65 15.91 -23.03
N GLU A 276 9.21 14.86 -23.63
CA GLU A 276 9.65 14.95 -25.01
C GLU A 276 8.41 15.30 -25.84
N GLU A 277 8.41 16.48 -26.44
CA GLU A 277 7.36 16.89 -27.38
C GLU A 277 7.45 15.95 -28.58
N SER A 278 6.54 14.98 -28.64
CA SER A 278 6.32 14.08 -29.76
C SER A 278 5.37 14.67 -30.78
#